data_AF-A0A5C4U772-F1
#
_entry.id   AF-A0A5C4U772-F1
#
_cell.length_a   1.000
_cell.length_b   1.000
_cell.length_c   1.000
_cell.angle_alpha   90.00
_cell.angle_beta   90.00
_cell.angle_gamma   90.00
#
_symmetry.space_group_name_H-M   'P 1'
#
loop_
_entity.id
_entity.type
_entity.pdbx_description
1 polymer ?
#
loop_
_entity_poly.entity_id
_entity_poly.type
_entity_poly.pdbx_seq_one_letter_code
_entity_poly.pdbx_strand_id
1 'polypeptide(L)'
;MYRVFEALDELVQTVEQAYGVPMTPNCMVPRNDVLALLDDLRNALPMEIDDAQDVLDKQDDILRGAEERAREIVQDAQAEADDTINGASSEAAAIMDDAQARATATISEADEEADRTVVSARNEADRLVSEGNAAYERYVNEGIAEQQRLVDESEVTRRANEEARRIVDAAHSDSDRLRTEADEFVDNKLADFEESLSSILRTVTSDRAALRRGAGLSGQQRQQPGQGYASRGTTRARRPRSE
;
A
#
# COMPACT_ATOMS: atom_id res chain seq x y z
N MET A 1 102.44 35.50 5.85
CA MET A 1 101.81 36.32 4.79
C MET A 1 102.53 37.63 4.48
N TYR A 2 102.88 38.50 5.44
CA TYR A 2 103.37 39.86 5.10
C TYR A 2 104.79 39.95 4.52
N ARG A 3 105.68 38.99 4.83
CA ARG A 3 107.11 39.10 4.51
C ARG A 3 107.44 38.89 3.02
N VAL A 4 106.67 38.04 2.33
CA VAL A 4 106.81 37.84 0.87
C VAL A 4 106.36 39.08 0.12
N PHE A 5 105.21 39.64 0.47
CA PHE A 5 104.71 40.86 -0.17
C PHE A 5 105.63 42.05 0.13
N GLU A 6 106.12 42.18 1.36
CA GLU A 6 107.09 43.22 1.75
C GLU A 6 108.40 43.12 0.97
N ALA A 7 108.98 41.93 0.81
CA ALA A 7 110.21 41.74 0.02
C ALA A 7 109.99 41.96 -1.49
N LEU A 8 108.79 41.65 -2.02
CA LEU A 8 108.43 41.99 -3.40
C LEU A 8 108.29 43.50 -3.59
N ASP A 9 107.61 44.18 -2.68
CA ASP A 9 107.40 45.63 -2.73
C ASP A 9 108.75 46.39 -2.60
N GLU A 10 109.63 45.93 -1.70
CA GLU A 10 110.98 46.49 -1.54
C GLU A 10 111.86 46.21 -2.78
N LEU A 11 111.70 45.05 -3.42
CA LEU A 11 112.40 44.72 -4.67
C LEU A 11 111.92 45.62 -5.82
N VAL A 12 110.61 45.82 -5.95
CA VAL A 12 110.02 46.75 -6.93
C VAL A 12 110.53 48.16 -6.69
N GLN A 13 110.49 48.65 -5.45
CA GLN A 13 110.98 49.97 -5.08
C GLN A 13 112.48 50.16 -5.39
N THR A 14 113.29 49.13 -5.14
CA THR A 14 114.73 49.13 -5.44
C THR A 14 114.99 49.21 -6.95
N VAL A 15 114.16 48.55 -7.76
CA VAL A 15 114.24 48.60 -9.23
C VAL A 15 113.74 49.96 -9.77
N GLU A 16 112.70 50.53 -9.18
CA GLU A 16 112.16 51.85 -9.56
C GLU A 16 113.13 53.01 -9.27
N GLN A 17 113.90 52.91 -8.18
CA GLN A 17 114.87 53.94 -7.77
C GLN A 17 116.27 53.73 -8.38
N ALA A 18 116.45 52.67 -9.18
CA ALA A 18 117.74 52.33 -9.76
C ALA A 18 118.24 53.38 -10.77
N TYR A 19 119.56 53.63 -10.78
CA TYR A 19 120.16 54.60 -11.68
C TYR A 19 120.20 54.08 -13.13
N GLY A 20 119.63 54.81 -14.08
CA GLY A 20 119.70 54.46 -15.51
C GLY A 20 121.11 54.59 -16.09
N VAL A 21 121.50 53.67 -16.96
CA VAL A 21 122.78 53.72 -17.68
C VAL A 21 122.60 54.50 -19.00
N PRO A 22 123.35 55.60 -19.23
CA PRO A 22 123.16 56.47 -20.39
C PRO A 22 123.22 55.73 -21.74
N MET A 23 122.34 56.10 -22.68
CA MET A 23 122.23 55.52 -24.02
C MET A 23 121.84 54.02 -24.07
N THR A 24 121.33 53.45 -22.96
CA THR A 24 120.79 52.07 -22.92
C THR A 24 119.48 52.01 -22.14
N PRO A 25 118.59 51.03 -22.38
CA PRO A 25 117.39 50.81 -21.56
C PRO A 25 117.69 50.16 -20.19
N ASN A 26 118.97 50.00 -19.82
CA ASN A 26 119.36 49.26 -18.63
C ASN A 26 119.46 50.19 -17.40
N CYS A 27 119.07 49.70 -16.24
CA CYS A 27 119.31 50.34 -14.95
C CYS A 27 120.38 49.58 -14.14
N MET A 28 121.12 50.32 -13.32
CA MET A 28 122.12 49.80 -12.39
C MET A 28 121.46 49.66 -11.02
N VAL A 29 121.31 48.42 -10.58
CA VAL A 29 120.72 48.09 -9.28
C VAL A 29 121.81 47.56 -8.34
N PRO A 30 121.80 47.91 -7.04
CA PRO A 30 122.69 47.30 -6.06
C PRO A 30 122.51 45.78 -6.01
N ARG A 31 123.48 45.04 -6.56
CA ARG A 31 123.40 43.59 -6.70
C ARG A 31 123.18 42.87 -5.37
N ASN A 32 123.81 43.33 -4.29
CA ASN A 32 123.71 42.68 -2.98
C ASN A 32 122.30 42.81 -2.39
N ASP A 33 121.68 43.97 -2.53
CA ASP A 33 120.35 44.26 -1.96
C ASP A 33 119.26 43.48 -2.72
N VAL A 34 119.35 43.43 -4.05
CA VAL A 34 118.44 42.61 -4.89
C VAL A 34 118.59 41.12 -4.59
N LEU A 35 119.81 40.62 -4.45
CA LEU A 35 120.03 39.21 -4.11
C LEU A 35 119.52 38.87 -2.71
N ALA A 36 119.67 39.77 -1.74
CA ALA A 36 119.13 39.58 -0.40
C ALA A 36 117.60 39.49 -0.41
N LEU A 37 116.90 40.39 -1.13
CA LEU A 37 115.45 40.36 -1.27
C LEU A 37 114.96 39.12 -2.02
N LEU A 38 115.66 38.70 -3.07
CA LEU A 38 115.36 37.46 -3.78
C LEU A 38 115.59 36.21 -2.90
N ASP A 39 116.61 36.20 -2.05
CA ASP A 39 116.85 35.11 -1.10
C ASP A 39 115.77 35.10 0.01
N ASP A 40 115.32 36.25 0.49
CA ASP A 40 114.20 36.35 1.42
C ASP A 40 112.90 35.83 0.81
N LEU A 41 112.61 36.21 -0.45
CA LEU A 41 111.49 35.65 -1.21
C LEU A 41 111.63 34.14 -1.41
N ARG A 42 112.81 33.67 -1.78
CA ARG A 42 113.09 32.25 -1.98
C ARG A 42 112.90 31.43 -0.69
N ASN A 43 113.17 32.01 0.46
CA ASN A 43 113.02 31.34 1.75
C ASN A 43 111.58 31.42 2.28
N ALA A 44 110.86 32.51 2.02
CA ALA A 44 109.51 32.74 2.54
C ALA A 44 108.40 32.17 1.63
N LEU A 45 108.56 32.21 0.30
CA LEU A 45 107.56 31.73 -0.67
C LEU A 45 107.16 30.25 -0.49
N PRO A 46 108.09 29.30 -0.28
CA PRO A 46 107.71 27.90 -0.10
C PRO A 46 106.81 27.68 1.11
N MET A 47 107.04 28.41 2.21
CA MET A 47 106.23 28.32 3.42
C MET A 47 104.82 28.86 3.20
N GLU A 48 104.67 29.99 2.49
CA GLU A 48 103.34 30.54 2.19
C GLU A 48 102.55 29.68 1.19
N ILE A 49 103.23 29.00 0.26
CA ILE A 49 102.58 28.04 -0.65
C ILE A 49 102.14 26.79 0.12
N ASP A 50 102.96 26.30 1.04
CA ASP A 50 102.63 25.17 1.93
C ASP A 50 101.40 25.51 2.79
N ASP A 51 101.38 26.69 3.42
CA ASP A 51 100.23 27.18 4.19
C ASP A 51 98.95 27.30 3.34
N ALA A 52 99.07 27.78 2.09
CA ALA A 52 97.94 27.88 1.17
C ALA A 52 97.43 26.51 0.73
N GLN A 53 98.32 25.55 0.49
CA GLN A 53 97.95 24.16 0.19
C GLN A 53 97.24 23.52 1.38
N ASP A 54 97.75 23.73 2.59
CA ASP A 54 97.14 23.29 3.85
C ASP A 54 95.70 23.76 4.03
N VAL A 55 95.40 25.01 3.63
CA VAL A 55 94.03 25.55 3.69
C VAL A 55 93.14 24.93 2.61
N LEU A 56 93.66 24.72 1.40
CA LEU A 56 92.92 24.07 0.31
C LEU A 56 92.60 22.61 0.66
N ASP A 57 93.55 21.87 1.21
CA ASP A 57 93.33 20.48 1.64
C ASP A 57 92.28 20.41 2.76
N LYS A 58 92.36 21.31 3.75
CA LYS A 58 91.32 21.44 4.79
C LYS A 58 89.97 21.79 4.21
N GLN A 59 89.92 22.67 3.20
CA GLN A 59 88.67 23.01 2.52
C GLN A 59 88.08 21.81 1.80
N ASP A 60 88.89 21.06 1.07
CA ASP A 60 88.47 19.86 0.35
C ASP A 60 87.92 18.79 1.30
N ASP A 61 88.57 18.58 2.44
CA ASP A 61 88.08 17.66 3.46
C ASP A 61 86.76 18.12 4.09
N ILE A 62 86.60 19.43 4.36
CA ILE A 62 85.34 20.01 4.86
C ILE A 62 84.22 19.82 3.83
N LEU A 63 84.50 20.10 2.55
CA LEU A 63 83.52 19.95 1.47
C LEU A 63 83.10 18.48 1.32
N ARG A 64 84.07 17.56 1.31
CA ARG A 64 83.79 16.12 1.23
C ARG A 64 82.94 15.65 2.41
N GLY A 65 83.29 16.05 3.64
CA GLY A 65 82.52 15.71 4.83
C GLY A 65 81.14 16.40 4.90
N ALA A 66 80.96 17.56 4.27
CA ALA A 66 79.65 18.20 4.14
C ALA A 66 78.77 17.48 3.11
N GLU A 67 79.33 17.10 1.96
CA GLU A 67 78.62 16.32 0.93
C GLU A 67 78.19 14.95 1.43
N GLU A 68 79.07 14.25 2.16
CA GLU A 68 78.75 12.93 2.73
C GLU A 68 77.60 13.02 3.72
N ARG A 69 77.67 13.96 4.67
CA ARG A 69 76.57 14.21 5.62
C ARG A 69 75.27 14.63 4.94
N ALA A 70 75.35 15.46 3.90
CA ALA A 70 74.17 15.86 3.14
C ALA A 70 73.52 14.66 2.43
N ARG A 71 74.33 13.76 1.85
CA ARG A 71 73.83 12.51 1.23
C ARG A 71 73.18 11.60 2.27
N GLU A 72 73.80 11.43 3.43
CA GLU A 72 73.27 10.63 4.54
C GLU A 72 71.91 11.18 5.01
N ILE A 73 71.81 12.49 5.26
CA ILE A 73 70.55 13.14 5.66
C ILE A 73 69.44 12.92 4.63
N VAL A 74 69.75 13.07 3.34
CA VAL A 74 68.74 12.87 2.27
C VAL A 74 68.32 11.40 2.21
N GLN A 75 69.27 10.47 2.34
CA GLN A 75 68.98 9.04 2.32
C GLN A 75 68.10 8.63 3.51
N ASP A 76 68.43 9.11 4.71
CA ASP A 76 67.65 8.82 5.92
C ASP A 76 66.25 9.42 5.82
N ALA A 77 66.13 10.67 5.37
CA ALA A 77 64.83 11.33 5.19
C ALA A 77 63.97 10.62 4.12
N GLN A 78 64.60 10.10 3.05
CA GLN A 78 63.90 9.30 2.04
C GLN A 78 63.42 7.97 2.60
N ALA A 79 64.26 7.27 3.38
CA ALA A 79 63.89 6.01 4.02
C ALA A 79 62.74 6.21 5.02
N GLU A 80 62.80 7.25 5.86
CA GLU A 80 61.72 7.57 6.81
C GLU A 80 60.42 7.94 6.09
N ALA A 81 60.50 8.69 4.98
CA ALA A 81 59.34 9.02 4.16
C ALA A 81 58.70 7.77 3.54
N ASP A 82 59.52 6.87 2.99
CA ASP A 82 59.04 5.61 2.41
C ASP A 82 58.38 4.72 3.47
N ASP A 83 58.98 4.59 4.65
CA ASP A 83 58.41 3.84 5.77
C ASP A 83 57.06 4.44 6.22
N THR A 84 56.98 5.77 6.31
CA THR A 84 55.75 6.47 6.67
C THR A 84 54.65 6.24 5.63
N ILE A 85 54.97 6.36 4.33
CA ILE A 85 54.01 6.15 3.23
C ILE A 85 53.54 4.70 3.20
N ASN A 86 54.44 3.73 3.36
CA ASN A 86 54.10 2.31 3.37
C ASN A 86 53.22 1.97 4.59
N GLY A 87 53.55 2.48 5.77
CA GLY A 87 52.75 2.32 6.98
C GLY A 87 51.34 2.88 6.81
N ALA A 88 51.23 4.13 6.36
CA ALA A 88 49.94 4.78 6.11
C ALA A 88 49.11 4.07 5.04
N SER A 89 49.75 3.59 3.97
CA SER A 89 49.07 2.86 2.89
C SER A 89 48.56 1.50 3.36
N SER A 90 49.33 0.79 4.18
CA SER A 90 48.91 -0.49 4.78
C SER A 90 47.75 -0.29 5.76
N GLU A 91 47.80 0.74 6.59
CA GLU A 91 46.72 1.08 7.52
C GLU A 91 45.44 1.44 6.77
N ALA A 92 45.54 2.30 5.75
CA ALA A 92 44.41 2.67 4.91
C ALA A 92 43.79 1.45 4.21
N ALA A 93 44.60 0.53 3.68
CA ALA A 93 44.13 -0.70 3.07
C ALA A 93 43.36 -1.58 4.07
N ALA A 94 43.84 -1.72 5.31
CA ALA A 94 43.16 -2.47 6.36
C ALA A 94 41.82 -1.84 6.75
N ILE A 95 41.75 -0.51 6.85
CA ILE A 95 40.50 0.22 7.13
C ILE A 95 39.49 0.01 6.00
N MET A 96 39.93 0.06 4.74
CA MET A 96 39.04 -0.15 3.59
C MET A 96 38.50 -1.58 3.53
N ASP A 97 39.33 -2.58 3.83
CA ASP A 97 38.91 -3.99 3.90
C ASP A 97 37.87 -4.22 5.00
N ASP A 98 38.12 -3.72 6.21
CA ASP A 98 37.16 -3.78 7.33
C ASP A 98 35.85 -3.02 6.99
N ALA A 99 35.95 -1.82 6.41
CA ALA A 99 34.78 -1.05 6.00
C ALA A 99 33.96 -1.78 4.92
N GLN A 100 34.63 -2.41 3.94
CA GLN A 100 33.98 -3.19 2.90
C GLN A 100 33.32 -4.46 3.46
N ALA A 101 33.98 -5.17 4.38
CA ALA A 101 33.41 -6.33 5.06
C ALA A 101 32.16 -5.95 5.85
N ARG A 102 32.21 -4.85 6.62
CA ARG A 102 31.06 -4.32 7.37
C ARG A 102 29.92 -3.91 6.45
N ALA A 103 30.20 -3.17 5.38
CA ALA A 103 29.19 -2.75 4.41
C ALA A 103 28.48 -3.96 3.78
N THR A 104 29.24 -5.00 3.41
CA THR A 104 28.70 -6.23 2.84
C THR A 104 27.81 -6.97 3.85
N ALA A 105 28.25 -7.06 5.11
CA ALA A 105 27.46 -7.66 6.18
C ALA A 105 26.15 -6.90 6.43
N THR A 106 26.20 -5.56 6.50
CA THR A 106 25.00 -4.72 6.69
C THR A 106 24.01 -4.85 5.54
N ILE A 107 24.47 -4.91 4.29
CA ILE A 107 23.58 -5.12 3.13
C ILE A 107 22.91 -6.49 3.22
N SER A 108 23.67 -7.55 3.54
CA SER A 108 23.12 -8.90 3.69
C SER A 108 22.05 -8.97 4.80
N GLU A 109 22.32 -8.35 5.94
CA GLU A 109 21.36 -8.28 7.06
C GLU A 109 20.09 -7.51 6.67
N ALA A 110 20.25 -6.38 5.98
CA ALA A 110 19.13 -5.56 5.53
C ALA A 110 18.26 -6.30 4.49
N ASP A 111 18.88 -7.04 3.56
CA ASP A 111 18.16 -7.86 2.58
C ASP A 111 17.36 -8.98 3.26
N GLU A 112 17.97 -9.68 4.24
CA GLU A 112 17.27 -10.70 5.02
C GLU A 112 16.10 -10.14 5.84
N GLU A 113 16.26 -8.95 6.44
CA GLU A 113 15.19 -8.27 7.16
C GLU A 113 14.06 -7.81 6.22
N ALA A 114 14.41 -7.28 5.05
CA ALA A 114 13.44 -6.88 4.03
C ALA A 114 12.62 -8.09 3.56
N ASP A 115 13.29 -9.21 3.25
CA ASP A 115 12.63 -10.46 2.85
C ASP A 115 11.69 -10.98 3.95
N ARG A 116 12.15 -10.99 5.21
CA ARG A 116 11.33 -11.39 6.35
C ARG A 116 10.09 -10.50 6.50
N THR A 117 10.26 -9.19 6.35
CA THR A 117 9.17 -8.22 6.45
C THR A 117 8.15 -8.44 5.33
N VAL A 118 8.61 -8.60 4.08
CA VAL A 118 7.75 -8.87 2.92
C VAL A 118 6.99 -10.18 3.07
N VAL A 119 7.65 -11.25 3.51
CA VAL A 119 7.00 -12.55 3.75
C VAL A 119 5.96 -12.44 4.85
N SER A 120 6.28 -11.80 5.97
CA SER A 120 5.33 -11.61 7.08
C SER A 120 4.11 -10.79 6.65
N ALA A 121 4.31 -9.69 5.90
CA ALA A 121 3.24 -8.85 5.39
C ALA A 121 2.33 -9.59 4.40
N ARG A 122 2.91 -10.42 3.51
CA ARG A 122 2.15 -11.26 2.57
C ARG A 122 1.29 -12.28 3.32
N ASN A 123 1.88 -12.99 4.28
CA ASN A 123 1.15 -13.98 5.08
C ASN A 123 0.00 -13.33 5.87
N GLU A 124 0.23 -12.14 6.43
CA GLU A 124 -0.79 -11.39 7.14
C GLU A 124 -1.91 -10.90 6.21
N ALA A 125 -1.56 -10.42 5.01
CA ALA A 125 -2.53 -10.05 4.00
C ALA A 125 -3.40 -11.25 3.58
N ASP A 126 -2.78 -12.41 3.34
CA ASP A 126 -3.50 -13.64 2.99
C ASP A 126 -4.44 -14.08 4.12
N ARG A 127 -3.99 -13.97 5.38
CA ARG A 127 -4.81 -14.25 6.56
C ARG A 127 -6.03 -13.32 6.62
N LEU A 128 -5.83 -12.02 6.46
CA LEU A 128 -6.92 -11.03 6.47
C LEU A 128 -7.91 -11.25 5.33
N VAL A 129 -7.44 -11.58 4.13
CA VAL A 129 -8.31 -11.91 2.99
C VAL A 129 -9.12 -13.17 3.28
N SER A 130 -8.49 -14.23 3.80
CA SER A 130 -9.19 -15.46 4.17
C SER A 130 -10.23 -15.23 5.26
N GLU A 131 -9.89 -14.48 6.31
CA GLU A 131 -10.79 -14.13 7.40
C GLU A 131 -11.96 -13.26 6.89
N GLY A 132 -11.65 -12.28 6.04
CA GLY A 132 -12.63 -11.40 5.41
C GLY A 132 -13.63 -12.17 4.54
N ASN A 133 -13.14 -13.10 3.70
CA ASN A 133 -14.00 -13.95 2.87
C ASN A 133 -14.89 -14.85 3.74
N ALA A 134 -14.35 -15.48 4.78
CA ALA A 134 -15.14 -16.29 5.70
C ALA A 134 -16.20 -15.47 6.44
N ALA A 135 -15.88 -14.23 6.84
CA ALA A 135 -16.85 -13.34 7.45
C ALA A 135 -17.94 -12.90 6.45
N TYR A 136 -17.54 -12.54 5.24
CA TYR A 136 -18.45 -12.17 4.16
C TYR A 136 -19.44 -13.30 3.85
N GLU A 137 -18.96 -14.54 3.69
CA GLU A 137 -19.82 -15.71 3.46
C GLU A 137 -20.83 -15.91 4.59
N ARG A 138 -20.41 -15.75 5.85
CA ARG A 138 -21.33 -15.83 7.00
C ARG A 138 -22.43 -14.77 6.92
N TYR A 139 -22.09 -13.51 6.67
CA TYR A 139 -23.07 -12.44 6.58
C TYR A 139 -24.02 -12.60 5.40
N VAL A 140 -23.52 -13.07 4.25
CA VAL A 140 -24.37 -13.35 3.08
C VAL A 140 -25.36 -14.47 3.40
N ASN A 141 -24.89 -15.57 4.00
CA ASN A 141 -25.76 -16.69 4.36
C ASN A 141 -26.80 -16.29 5.41
N GLU A 142 -26.40 -15.54 6.43
CA GLU A 142 -27.32 -14.99 7.45
C GLU A 142 -28.35 -14.05 6.82
N GLY A 143 -27.93 -13.15 5.93
CA GLY A 143 -28.82 -12.23 5.22
C GLY A 143 -29.82 -12.94 4.32
N ILE A 144 -29.41 -13.98 3.60
CA ILE A 144 -30.31 -14.81 2.78
C ILE A 144 -31.33 -15.53 3.66
N ALA A 145 -30.89 -16.12 4.77
CA ALA A 145 -31.78 -16.83 5.70
C ALA A 145 -32.82 -15.87 6.31
N GLU A 146 -32.41 -14.67 6.72
CA GLU A 146 -33.32 -13.67 7.26
C GLU A 146 -34.26 -13.11 6.20
N GLN A 147 -33.78 -12.88 4.97
CA GLN A 147 -34.63 -12.49 3.84
C GLN A 147 -35.72 -13.54 3.58
N GLN A 148 -35.36 -14.82 3.56
CA GLN A 148 -36.33 -15.92 3.39
C GLN A 148 -37.37 -15.91 4.51
N ARG A 149 -36.95 -15.76 5.77
CA ARG A 149 -37.84 -15.66 6.92
C ARG A 149 -38.87 -14.53 6.77
N LEU A 150 -38.42 -13.34 6.35
CA LEU A 150 -39.29 -12.18 6.14
C LEU A 150 -40.27 -12.37 4.97
N VAL A 151 -39.83 -13.03 3.89
CA VAL A 151 -40.70 -13.35 2.75
C VAL A 151 -41.79 -14.33 3.17
N ASP A 152 -41.43 -15.38 3.92
CA ASP A 152 -42.38 -16.38 4.41
C ASP A 152 -43.43 -15.73 5.34
N GLU A 153 -42.99 -14.88 6.28
CA GLU A 153 -43.87 -14.16 7.20
C GLU A 153 -44.86 -13.23 6.45
N SER A 154 -44.35 -12.53 5.44
CA SER A 154 -45.16 -11.68 4.56
C SER A 154 -46.16 -12.50 3.73
N GLU A 155 -45.75 -13.66 3.22
CA GLU A 155 -46.64 -14.52 2.42
C GLU A 155 -47.78 -15.08 3.26
N VAL A 156 -47.50 -15.54 4.49
CA VAL A 156 -48.54 -16.00 5.42
C VAL A 156 -49.55 -14.87 5.69
N THR A 157 -49.06 -13.66 5.93
CA THR A 157 -49.92 -12.48 6.15
C THR A 157 -50.77 -12.17 4.92
N ARG A 158 -50.19 -12.23 3.72
CA ARG A 158 -50.92 -12.01 2.45
C ARG A 158 -52.01 -13.07 2.25
N ARG A 159 -51.69 -14.35 2.42
CA ARG A 159 -52.64 -15.47 2.29
C ARG A 159 -53.77 -15.39 3.32
N ALA A 160 -53.45 -15.06 4.57
CA ALA A 160 -54.45 -14.88 5.62
C ALA A 160 -55.42 -13.73 5.30
N ASN A 161 -54.93 -12.61 4.77
CA ASN A 161 -55.77 -11.49 4.34
C ASN A 161 -56.66 -11.85 3.12
N GLU A 162 -56.13 -12.62 2.17
CA GLU A 162 -56.91 -13.13 1.03
C GLU A 162 -58.03 -14.10 1.49
N GLU A 163 -57.73 -14.99 2.44
CA GLU A 163 -58.71 -15.90 3.04
C GLU A 163 -59.80 -15.15 3.81
N ALA A 164 -59.40 -14.20 4.67
CA ALA A 164 -60.32 -13.40 5.45
C ALA A 164 -61.31 -12.64 4.55
N ARG A 165 -60.82 -12.04 3.45
CA ARG A 165 -61.68 -11.39 2.45
C ARG A 165 -62.67 -12.39 1.84
N ARG A 166 -62.20 -13.58 1.44
CA ARG A 166 -63.06 -14.60 0.85
C ARG A 166 -64.16 -15.07 1.81
N ILE A 167 -63.84 -15.27 3.08
CA ILE A 167 -64.81 -15.65 4.12
C ILE A 167 -65.84 -14.56 4.31
N VAL A 168 -65.41 -13.29 4.39
CA VAL A 168 -66.30 -12.13 4.54
C VAL A 168 -67.24 -12.02 3.34
N ASP A 169 -66.72 -12.14 2.12
CA ASP A 169 -67.53 -12.09 0.90
C ASP A 169 -68.54 -13.25 0.84
N ALA A 170 -68.12 -14.47 1.18
CA ALA A 170 -68.98 -15.64 1.24
C ALA A 170 -70.08 -15.49 2.31
N ALA A 171 -69.74 -14.98 3.50
CA ALA A 171 -70.70 -14.75 4.58
C ALA A 171 -71.74 -13.68 4.21
N HIS A 172 -71.32 -12.62 3.49
CA HIS A 172 -72.25 -11.62 2.96
C HIS A 172 -73.20 -12.26 1.93
N SER A 173 -72.68 -13.02 0.97
CA SER A 173 -73.50 -13.73 -0.02
C SER A 173 -74.47 -14.73 0.63
N ASP A 174 -74.04 -15.49 1.64
CA ASP A 174 -74.89 -16.43 2.36
C ASP A 174 -75.95 -15.72 3.20
N SER A 175 -75.62 -14.58 3.81
CA SER A 175 -76.57 -13.76 4.55
C SER A 175 -77.67 -13.20 3.64
N ASP A 176 -77.30 -12.72 2.46
CA ASP A 176 -78.25 -12.20 1.48
C ASP A 176 -79.14 -13.33 0.90
N ARG A 177 -78.56 -14.51 0.66
CA ARG A 177 -79.30 -15.71 0.28
C ARG A 177 -80.29 -16.13 1.36
N LEU A 178 -79.86 -16.23 2.62
CA LEU A 178 -80.70 -16.65 3.73
C LEU A 178 -81.83 -15.65 4.02
N ARG A 179 -81.58 -14.34 3.85
CA ARG A 179 -82.64 -13.32 3.88
C ARG A 179 -83.68 -13.57 2.80
N THR A 180 -83.24 -13.80 1.57
CA THR A 180 -84.14 -14.09 0.45
C THR A 180 -84.96 -15.36 0.69
N GLU A 181 -84.32 -16.44 1.14
CA GLU A 181 -85.00 -17.70 1.49
C GLU A 181 -85.98 -17.52 2.66
N ALA A 182 -85.64 -16.71 3.66
CA ALA A 182 -86.53 -16.41 4.78
C ALA A 182 -87.75 -15.58 4.36
N ASP A 183 -87.54 -14.55 3.54
CA ASP A 183 -88.62 -13.74 2.98
C ASP A 183 -89.59 -14.61 2.17
N GLU A 184 -89.06 -15.49 1.30
CA GLU A 184 -89.85 -16.44 0.52
C GLU A 184 -90.59 -17.45 1.41
N PHE A 185 -89.95 -17.96 2.47
CA PHE A 185 -90.59 -18.88 3.42
C PHE A 185 -91.74 -18.19 4.18
N VAL A 186 -91.53 -16.96 4.63
CA VAL A 186 -92.57 -16.16 5.32
C VAL A 186 -93.74 -15.92 4.39
N ASP A 187 -93.50 -15.51 3.14
CA ASP A 187 -94.56 -15.26 2.15
C ASP A 187 -95.39 -16.54 1.89
N ASN A 188 -94.73 -17.68 1.67
CA ASN A 188 -95.42 -18.97 1.52
C ASN A 188 -96.24 -19.35 2.76
N LYS A 189 -95.72 -19.15 3.97
CA LYS A 189 -96.46 -19.46 5.21
C LYS A 189 -97.65 -18.52 5.43
N LEU A 190 -97.53 -17.25 5.05
CA LEU A 190 -98.64 -16.31 5.09
C LEU A 190 -99.72 -16.69 4.06
N ALA A 191 -99.33 -17.14 2.86
CA ALA A 191 -100.26 -17.65 1.86
C ALA A 191 -101.00 -18.92 2.34
N ASP A 192 -100.29 -19.89 2.91
CA ASP A 192 -100.89 -21.11 3.52
C ASP A 192 -101.89 -20.74 4.63
N PHE A 193 -101.55 -19.74 5.45
CA PHE A 193 -102.41 -19.26 6.53
C PHE A 193 -103.64 -18.53 6.00
N GLU A 194 -103.48 -17.70 4.96
CA GLU A 194 -104.59 -17.05 4.25
C GLU A 194 -105.56 -18.07 3.66
N GLU A 195 -105.05 -19.14 3.04
CA GLU A 195 -105.86 -20.22 2.50
C GLU A 195 -106.65 -20.93 3.62
N SER A 196 -105.98 -21.22 4.73
CA SER A 196 -106.58 -21.85 5.91
C SER A 196 -107.71 -20.98 6.51
N LEU A 197 -107.47 -19.69 6.70
CA LEU A 197 -108.48 -18.74 7.17
C LEU A 197 -109.64 -18.61 6.18
N SER A 198 -109.36 -18.57 4.88
CA SER A 198 -110.39 -18.54 3.83
C SER A 198 -111.24 -19.80 3.84
N SER A 199 -110.64 -20.96 4.07
CA SER A 199 -111.34 -22.24 4.22
C SER A 199 -112.24 -22.25 5.46
N ILE A 200 -111.73 -21.80 6.61
CA ILE A 200 -112.50 -21.67 7.85
C ILE A 200 -113.67 -20.69 7.65
N LEU A 201 -113.44 -19.53 7.04
CA LEU A 201 -114.49 -18.55 6.73
C LEU A 201 -115.57 -19.12 5.80
N ARG A 202 -115.19 -19.92 4.78
CA ARG A 202 -116.14 -20.63 3.92
C ARG A 202 -116.95 -21.66 4.72
N THR A 203 -116.31 -22.42 5.60
CA THR A 203 -116.99 -23.38 6.48
C THR A 203 -118.00 -22.67 7.40
N VAL A 204 -117.60 -21.58 8.06
CA VAL A 204 -118.48 -20.77 8.91
C VAL A 204 -119.64 -20.16 8.11
N THR A 205 -119.38 -19.71 6.88
CA THR A 205 -120.43 -19.17 5.99
C THR A 205 -121.39 -20.28 5.55
N SER A 206 -120.88 -21.48 5.27
CA SER A 206 -121.67 -22.67 4.95
C SER A 206 -122.51 -23.14 6.13
N ASP A 207 -121.95 -23.20 7.34
CA ASP A 207 -122.65 -23.57 8.58
C ASP A 207 -123.74 -22.54 8.91
N ARG A 208 -123.45 -21.24 8.76
CA ARG A 208 -124.47 -20.18 8.85
C ARG A 208 -125.57 -20.34 7.80
N ALA A 209 -125.21 -20.72 6.57
CA ALA A 209 -126.18 -20.97 5.50
C ALA A 209 -126.98 -22.27 5.74
N ALA A 210 -126.40 -23.28 6.38
CA ALA A 210 -127.05 -24.52 6.79
C ALA A 210 -128.02 -24.29 7.95
N LEU A 211 -127.65 -23.47 8.94
CA LEU A 211 -128.57 -22.98 9.98
C LEU A 211 -129.72 -22.14 9.40
N ARG A 212 -129.50 -21.48 8.25
CA ARG A 212 -130.56 -20.82 7.47
C ARG A 212 -131.41 -21.77 6.61
N ARG A 213 -130.94 -22.97 6.30
CA ARG A 213 -131.63 -23.96 5.43
C ARG A 213 -132.21 -25.17 6.18
N GLY A 214 -131.93 -25.31 7.48
CA GLY A 214 -132.51 -26.32 8.38
C GLY A 214 -133.94 -26.02 8.88
N ALA A 215 -134.78 -25.42 8.05
CA ALA A 215 -136.23 -25.28 8.26
C ALA A 215 -136.94 -25.32 6.89
N GLY A 216 -137.34 -26.52 6.45
CA GLY A 216 -138.12 -26.71 5.21
C GLY A 216 -137.78 -27.99 4.47
N LEU A 217 -138.38 -29.11 4.90
CA LEU A 217 -138.27 -30.43 4.29
C LEU A 217 -139.18 -30.59 3.06
N SER A 218 -138.73 -31.52 2.20
CA SER A 218 -139.47 -32.39 1.25
C SER A 218 -139.71 -31.92 -0.18
N GLY A 219 -139.32 -32.79 -1.13
CA GLY A 219 -139.57 -32.63 -2.56
C GLY A 219 -138.67 -33.50 -3.43
N GLN A 220 -138.87 -34.82 -3.39
CA GLN A 220 -138.12 -35.82 -4.15
C GLN A 220 -138.92 -36.23 -5.39
N GLN A 221 -138.37 -36.09 -6.61
CA GLN A 221 -138.47 -37.09 -7.70
C GLN A 221 -137.72 -36.73 -8.99
N ARG A 222 -136.91 -37.71 -9.44
CA ARG A 222 -136.70 -38.22 -10.81
C ARG A 222 -136.27 -37.27 -11.95
N GLN A 223 -135.12 -37.55 -12.58
CA GLN A 223 -135.01 -38.27 -13.88
C GLN A 223 -133.57 -38.35 -14.41
N GLN A 224 -133.23 -39.51 -14.97
CA GLN A 224 -132.15 -39.83 -15.92
C GLN A 224 -132.78 -39.89 -17.34
N PRO A 225 -132.04 -40.14 -18.45
CA PRO A 225 -130.68 -39.74 -18.85
C PRO A 225 -130.59 -39.34 -20.36
N GLY A 226 -129.39 -38.94 -20.85
CA GLY A 226 -129.05 -39.09 -22.28
C GLY A 226 -127.95 -38.19 -22.88
N GLN A 227 -126.89 -38.84 -23.41
CA GLN A 227 -125.97 -38.42 -24.52
C GLN A 227 -125.03 -37.22 -24.27
N GLY A 228 -123.76 -37.15 -24.68
CA GLY A 228 -122.85 -37.97 -25.50
C GLY A 228 -121.73 -37.06 -26.08
N TYR A 229 -120.49 -37.59 -26.23
CA TYR A 229 -119.28 -37.01 -26.89
C TYR A 229 -118.58 -35.82 -26.16
N ALA A 230 -117.25 -35.60 -26.16
CA ALA A 230 -116.12 -35.88 -27.06
C ALA A 230 -114.77 -35.85 -26.25
N SER A 231 -113.79 -36.74 -26.45
CA SER A 231 -112.68 -36.74 -27.45
C SER A 231 -111.39 -35.96 -27.06
N ARG A 232 -110.24 -36.67 -27.20
CA ARG A 232 -108.80 -36.28 -27.21
C ARG A 232 -108.15 -35.96 -25.85
N GLY A 233 -106.99 -36.50 -25.46
CA GLY A 233 -105.98 -37.32 -26.14
C GLY A 233 -104.60 -36.65 -26.14
N THR A 234 -103.69 -37.13 -25.27
CA THR A 234 -102.21 -37.23 -25.44
C THR A 234 -101.42 -35.88 -25.47
N THR A 235 -100.17 -35.65 -25.01
CA THR A 235 -98.93 -36.43 -24.82
C THR A 235 -97.96 -35.56 -23.97
N ARG A 236 -97.42 -36.00 -22.82
CA ARG A 236 -96.02 -36.45 -22.55
C ARG A 236 -94.85 -35.70 -23.25
N ALA A 237 -93.93 -35.12 -22.47
CA ALA A 237 -92.45 -35.19 -22.62
C ALA A 237 -91.78 -34.31 -21.53
N ARG A 238 -91.07 -34.87 -20.54
CA ARG A 238 -89.65 -35.30 -20.50
C ARG A 238 -88.66 -34.17 -20.08
N ARG A 239 -88.20 -34.29 -18.82
CA ARG A 239 -86.87 -33.90 -18.27
C ARG A 239 -85.72 -34.48 -19.13
N PRO A 240 -84.42 -34.09 -19.00
CA PRO A 240 -83.71 -33.90 -17.71
C PRO A 240 -82.47 -32.96 -17.66
N ARG A 241 -81.84 -32.91 -16.46
CA ARG A 241 -80.39 -32.88 -16.09
C ARG A 241 -79.47 -31.88 -16.83
N SER A 242 -78.47 -31.26 -16.26
CA SER A 242 -77.77 -31.27 -14.96
C SER A 242 -76.60 -30.31 -15.16
N GLU A 243 -76.22 -29.54 -14.15
CA GLU A 243 -74.85 -29.26 -13.69
C GLU A 243 -74.93 -28.39 -12.45
#